data_AF-A0A7V2UVJ5-F1
#
_entry.id   AF-A0A7V2UVJ5-F1
#
_cell.length_a   1.000
_cell.length_b   1.000
_cell.length_c   1.000
_cell.angle_alpha   90.00
_cell.angle_beta   90.00
_cell.angle_gamma   90.00
#
_symmetry.space_group_name_H-M   'P 1'
#
loop_
_entity.id
_entity.type
_entity.pdbx_description
1 polymer ?
#
loop_
_entity_poly.entity_id
_entity_poly.type
_entity_poly.pdbx_seq_one_letter_code
_entity_poly.pdbx_strand_id
1 'polypeptide(L)'
;MDENRACPRCRAVRGPGESFCSACGFKIQSTPQEQRDRFDRLRSISVKQGQLRKIRTGRGWILAVSVLTLLGGLFFYFVAKSETERQIRDAESRIAGATPEQRAEFDANMKKATGMTWDEAVRHDRGRVAGLLAMNLVLAAVYFGLYLWARSQPFPAALIALLVYLAVLVLNAILDPNMLAQGWLVKIFVIVGLGSAVSAAYQHRKLQEAP
;
A
#
# COMPACT_ATOMS: atom_id res chain seq x y z
N MET A 1 -16.76 2.25 55.41
CA MET A 1 -15.37 1.89 55.78
C MET A 1 -15.15 0.46 55.30
N ASP A 2 -14.12 0.23 54.50
CA ASP A 2 -13.90 -1.03 53.79
C ASP A 2 -13.22 -2.02 54.75
N GLU A 3 -14.03 -2.77 55.51
CA GLU A 3 -13.61 -3.67 56.60
C GLU A 3 -12.61 -4.75 56.11
N ASN A 4 -12.54 -4.97 54.80
CA ASN A 4 -11.68 -5.96 54.17
C ASN A 4 -10.20 -5.54 53.99
N ARG A 5 -9.77 -4.41 54.57
CA ARG A 5 -8.39 -3.89 54.44
C ARG A 5 -7.46 -4.16 55.62
N ALA A 6 -7.92 -4.79 56.69
CA ALA A 6 -7.04 -5.15 57.80
C ALA A 6 -6.09 -6.30 57.41
N CYS A 7 -4.85 -6.27 57.89
CA CYS A 7 -3.94 -7.40 57.77
C CYS A 7 -4.41 -8.57 58.65
N PRO A 8 -4.47 -9.83 58.16
CA PRO A 8 -4.93 -10.96 58.97
C PRO A 8 -3.98 -11.30 60.13
N ARG A 9 -2.71 -10.86 60.06
CA ARG A 9 -1.69 -11.15 61.08
C ARG A 9 -1.58 -10.08 62.16
N CYS A 10 -1.45 -8.81 61.78
CA CYS A 10 -1.23 -7.71 62.73
C CYS A 10 -2.36 -6.69 62.81
N ARG A 11 -3.44 -6.86 62.02
CA ARG A 11 -4.60 -5.95 61.93
C ARG A 11 -4.31 -4.52 61.47
N ALA A 12 -3.08 -4.19 61.09
CA ALA A 12 -2.77 -2.90 60.48
C ALA A 12 -3.59 -2.67 59.20
N VAL A 13 -4.08 -1.44 59.01
CA VAL A 13 -4.79 -1.02 57.80
C VAL A 13 -3.80 -1.01 56.63
N ARG A 14 -4.16 -1.67 55.54
CA ARG A 14 -3.30 -1.81 54.35
C ARG A 14 -3.55 -0.72 53.31
N GLY A 15 -2.49 -0.36 52.57
CA GLY A 15 -2.62 0.44 51.36
C GLY A 15 -3.26 -0.37 50.21
N PRO A 16 -3.95 0.29 49.25
CA PRO A 16 -4.53 -0.40 48.11
C PRO A 16 -3.45 -1.03 47.21
N GLY A 17 -3.61 -2.31 46.87
CA GLY A 17 -2.71 -3.03 45.95
C GLY A 17 -1.37 -3.50 46.55
N GLU A 18 -1.16 -3.38 47.87
CA GLU A 18 0.06 -3.86 48.52
C GLU A 18 0.15 -5.39 48.52
N SER A 19 1.27 -5.93 48.01
CA SER A 19 1.53 -7.38 47.98
C SER A 19 1.93 -7.93 49.37
N PHE A 20 2.35 -7.04 50.28
CA PHE A 20 2.83 -7.34 51.62
C PHE A 20 2.33 -6.27 52.59
N CYS A 21 2.07 -6.64 53.83
CA CYS A 21 1.77 -5.66 54.88
C CYS A 21 3.03 -4.87 55.25
N SER A 22 2.97 -3.54 55.13
CA SER A 22 4.07 -2.63 55.49
C SER A 22 4.47 -2.67 56.97
N ALA A 23 3.57 -3.09 57.88
CA ALA A 23 3.85 -3.15 59.31
C ALA A 23 4.51 -4.45 59.78
N CYS A 24 4.18 -5.60 59.19
CA CYS A 24 4.64 -6.91 59.68
C CYS A 24 5.28 -7.82 58.61
N GLY A 25 5.34 -7.38 57.35
CA GLY A 25 5.91 -8.14 56.24
C GLY A 25 5.09 -9.34 55.77
N PHE A 26 3.89 -9.58 56.33
CA PHE A 26 3.05 -10.71 55.92
C PHE A 26 2.56 -10.54 54.48
N LYS A 27 2.78 -11.56 53.63
CA LYS A 27 2.31 -11.60 52.24
C LYS A 27 0.79 -11.70 52.22
N ILE A 28 0.13 -10.76 51.57
CA ILE A 28 -1.33 -10.79 51.45
C ILE A 28 -1.69 -11.56 50.18
N GLN A 29 -2.64 -12.49 50.28
CA GLN A 29 -3.26 -13.07 49.09
C GLN A 29 -4.21 -12.04 48.50
N SER A 30 -4.01 -11.70 47.23
CA SER A 30 -4.94 -10.86 46.46
C SER A 30 -6.34 -11.45 46.53
N THR A 31 -7.35 -10.61 46.70
CA THR A 31 -8.74 -11.11 46.72
C THR A 31 -9.12 -11.67 45.34
N PRO A 32 -10.09 -12.60 45.25
CA PRO A 32 -10.60 -13.07 43.97
C PRO A 32 -11.09 -11.95 43.05
N GLN A 33 -11.50 -10.82 43.63
CA GLN A 33 -11.92 -9.63 42.91
C GLN A 33 -10.71 -8.87 42.32
N GLU A 34 -9.65 -8.63 43.11
CA GLU A 34 -8.40 -8.04 42.60
C GLU A 34 -7.75 -8.89 41.50
N GLN A 35 -7.83 -10.23 41.61
CA GLN A 35 -7.33 -11.13 40.56
C GLN A 35 -8.11 -10.95 39.25
N ARG A 36 -9.44 -10.83 39.30
CA ARG A 36 -10.28 -10.55 38.12
C ARG A 36 -9.94 -9.18 37.52
N ASP A 37 -9.88 -8.13 38.33
CA ASP A 37 -9.57 -6.78 37.85
C ASP A 37 -8.17 -6.68 37.21
N ARG A 38 -7.20 -7.42 37.75
CA ARG A 38 -5.87 -7.52 37.16
C ARG A 38 -5.92 -8.25 35.82
N PHE A 39 -6.67 -9.36 35.74
CA PHE A 39 -6.84 -10.11 34.50
C PHE A 39 -7.54 -9.30 33.42
N ASP A 40 -8.60 -8.56 33.76
CA ASP A 40 -9.33 -7.69 32.83
C ASP A 40 -8.47 -6.53 32.33
N ARG A 41 -7.64 -5.93 33.20
CA ARG A 41 -6.64 -4.94 32.78
C ARG A 41 -5.63 -5.52 31.79
N LEU A 42 -5.05 -6.67 32.08
CA LEU A 42 -4.09 -7.33 31.17
C LEU A 42 -4.74 -7.71 29.84
N ARG A 43 -5.97 -8.22 29.88
CA ARG A 43 -6.76 -8.52 28.68
C ARG A 43 -7.00 -7.28 27.85
N SER A 44 -7.35 -6.14 28.46
CA SER A 44 -7.55 -4.88 27.75
C SER A 44 -6.27 -4.38 27.06
N ILE A 45 -5.09 -4.55 27.69
CA ILE A 45 -3.79 -4.19 27.11
C ILE A 45 -3.48 -5.07 25.91
N SER A 46 -3.67 -6.40 26.05
CA SER A 46 -3.44 -7.37 24.98
C SER A 46 -4.36 -7.12 23.77
N VAL A 47 -5.64 -6.82 24.01
CA VAL A 47 -6.60 -6.46 22.96
C VAL A 47 -6.18 -5.17 22.25
N LYS A 48 -5.81 -4.11 22.98
CA LYS A 48 -5.31 -2.85 22.39
C LYS A 48 -4.05 -3.08 21.54
N GLN A 49 -3.10 -3.88 22.03
CA GLN A 49 -1.87 -4.19 21.28
C GLN A 49 -2.17 -4.97 19.99
N GLY A 50 -3.08 -5.94 20.04
CA GLY A 50 -3.52 -6.69 18.86
C GLY A 50 -4.11 -5.79 17.78
N GLN A 51 -4.89 -4.77 18.17
CA GLN A 51 -5.47 -3.80 17.25
C GLN A 51 -4.43 -2.85 16.65
N LEU A 52 -3.49 -2.34 17.45
CA LEU A 52 -2.40 -1.50 16.95
C LEU A 52 -1.53 -2.25 15.91
N ARG A 53 -1.33 -3.55 16.12
CA ARG A 53 -0.60 -4.41 15.17
C ARG A 53 -1.33 -4.51 13.83
N LYS A 54 -2.65 -4.71 13.84
CA LYS A 54 -3.48 -4.74 12.63
C LYS A 54 -3.43 -3.42 11.85
N ILE A 55 -3.48 -2.27 12.53
CA ILE A 55 -3.36 -0.96 11.87
C ILE A 55 -2.00 -0.81 11.19
N ARG A 56 -0.91 -1.22 11.86
CA ARG A 56 0.44 -1.17 11.29
C ARG A 56 0.56 -2.08 10.06
N THR A 57 -0.06 -3.25 10.07
CA THR A 57 -0.14 -4.15 8.91
C THR A 57 -0.87 -3.49 7.74
N GLY A 58 -2.01 -2.83 7.98
CA GLY A 58 -2.76 -2.13 6.94
C GLY A 58 -1.95 -1.03 6.25
N ARG A 59 -1.19 -0.25 7.03
CA ARG A 59 -0.27 0.76 6.47
C ARG A 59 0.87 0.13 5.68
N GLY A 60 1.37 -1.03 6.11
CA GLY A 60 2.38 -1.80 5.39
C GLY A 60 1.94 -2.15 3.96
N TRP A 61 0.66 -2.47 3.76
CA TRP A 61 0.12 -2.78 2.44
C TRP A 61 0.13 -1.59 1.48
N ILE A 62 -0.22 -0.38 1.94
CA ILE A 62 -0.16 0.82 1.08
C ILE A 62 1.28 1.09 0.62
N LEU A 63 2.27 0.92 1.52
CA LEU A 63 3.68 1.02 1.15
C LEU A 63 4.11 -0.05 0.16
N ALA A 64 3.70 -1.30 0.39
CA ALA A 64 3.99 -2.41 -0.51
C ALA A 64 3.47 -2.12 -1.93
N VAL A 65 2.26 -1.56 -2.05
CA VAL A 65 1.70 -1.16 -3.36
C VAL A 65 2.52 -0.03 -3.98
N SER A 66 2.89 1.01 -3.23
CA SER A 66 3.75 2.10 -3.74
C SER A 66 5.07 1.57 -4.31
N VAL A 67 5.76 0.70 -3.56
CA VAL A 67 7.02 0.08 -3.99
C VAL A 67 6.81 -0.83 -5.20
N LEU A 68 5.75 -1.65 -5.19
CA LEU A 68 5.42 -2.53 -6.30
C LEU A 68 5.10 -1.74 -7.58
N THR A 69 4.33 -0.66 -7.48
CA THR A 69 4.02 0.23 -8.61
C THR A 69 5.29 0.88 -9.16
N LEU A 70 6.18 1.34 -8.28
CA LEU A 70 7.45 1.93 -8.70
C LEU A 70 8.35 0.92 -9.43
N LEU A 71 8.57 -0.26 -8.83
CA LEU A 71 9.41 -1.30 -9.41
C LEU A 71 8.79 -1.89 -10.67
N GLY A 72 7.47 -2.12 -10.69
CA GLY A 72 6.73 -2.60 -11.84
C GLY A 72 6.74 -1.60 -12.99
N GLY A 73 6.54 -0.32 -12.72
CA GLY A 73 6.63 0.74 -13.71
C GLY A 73 8.04 0.89 -14.29
N LEU A 74 9.07 0.79 -13.45
CA LEU A 74 10.47 0.82 -13.90
C LEU A 74 10.80 -0.40 -14.77
N PHE A 75 10.41 -1.60 -14.33
CA PHE A 75 10.57 -2.83 -15.12
C PHE A 75 9.88 -2.72 -16.47
N PHE A 76 8.62 -2.29 -16.50
CA PHE A 76 7.85 -2.14 -17.73
C PHE A 76 8.44 -1.08 -18.66
N TYR A 77 8.97 0.03 -18.12
CA TYR A 77 9.69 1.03 -18.91
C TYR A 77 10.90 0.43 -19.62
N PHE A 78 11.72 -0.38 -18.94
CA PHE A 78 12.87 -1.02 -19.56
C PHE A 78 12.46 -2.02 -20.66
N VAL A 79 11.42 -2.83 -20.41
CA VAL A 79 10.89 -3.76 -21.40
C VAL A 79 10.38 -2.99 -22.63
N ALA A 80 9.49 -2.02 -22.44
CA ALA A 80 8.90 -1.22 -23.51
C ALA A 80 9.97 -0.45 -24.29
N LYS A 81 10.92 0.20 -23.60
CA LYS A 81 12.04 0.90 -24.23
C LYS A 81 12.87 -0.07 -25.09
N SER A 82 13.18 -1.26 -24.57
CA SER A 82 13.98 -2.24 -25.29
C SER A 82 13.29 -2.73 -26.57
N GLU A 83 11.97 -2.88 -26.53
CA GLU A 83 11.17 -3.31 -27.67
C GLU A 83 11.05 -2.19 -28.72
N THR A 84 10.74 -0.97 -28.31
CA THR A 84 10.70 0.20 -29.21
C THR A 84 12.05 0.44 -29.88
N GLU A 85 13.16 0.34 -29.14
CA GLU A 85 14.50 0.47 -29.74
C GLU A 85 14.85 -0.66 -30.71
N ARG A 86 14.36 -1.89 -30.48
CA ARG A 86 14.52 -2.99 -31.45
C ARG A 86 13.74 -2.70 -32.73
N GLN A 87 12.47 -2.30 -32.62
CA GLN A 87 11.64 -1.98 -33.78
C GLN A 87 12.21 -0.81 -34.60
N ILE A 88 12.70 0.24 -33.94
CA ILE A 88 13.37 1.38 -34.60
C ILE A 88 14.63 0.90 -35.33
N ARG A 89 15.50 0.12 -34.67
CA ARG A 89 16.72 -0.40 -35.32
C ARG A 89 16.41 -1.30 -36.51
N ASP A 90 15.42 -2.17 -36.39
CA ASP A 90 15.02 -3.06 -37.48
C ASP A 90 14.49 -2.26 -38.68
N ALA A 91 13.72 -1.19 -38.43
CA ALA A 91 13.27 -0.29 -39.47
C ALA A 91 14.40 0.55 -40.08
N GLU A 92 15.30 1.10 -39.26
CA GLU A 92 16.50 1.84 -39.70
C GLU A 92 17.39 0.95 -40.58
N SER A 93 17.52 -0.34 -40.27
CA SER A 93 18.31 -1.27 -41.07
C SER A 93 17.76 -1.47 -42.50
N ARG A 94 16.44 -1.34 -42.69
CA ARG A 94 15.79 -1.44 -44.00
C ARG A 94 16.03 -0.21 -44.87
N ILE A 95 16.27 0.95 -44.26
CA ILE A 95 16.51 2.22 -44.96
C ILE A 95 17.99 2.63 -44.99
N ALA A 96 18.86 1.93 -44.26
CA ALA A 96 20.27 2.27 -44.15
C ALA A 96 20.98 2.33 -45.51
N GLY A 97 20.62 1.44 -46.45
CA GLY A 97 21.16 1.41 -47.82
C GLY A 97 20.41 2.28 -48.84
N ALA A 98 19.35 2.98 -48.44
CA ALA A 98 18.55 3.79 -49.36
C ALA A 98 19.27 5.09 -49.75
N THR A 99 19.19 5.46 -51.02
CA THR A 99 19.69 6.76 -51.52
C THR A 99 18.92 7.92 -50.88
N PRO A 100 19.46 9.16 -50.89
CA PRO A 100 18.73 10.33 -50.36
C PRO A 100 17.34 10.52 -50.98
N GLU A 101 17.21 10.22 -52.27
CA GLU A 101 15.93 10.28 -53.00
C GLU A 101 14.94 9.22 -52.49
N GLN A 102 15.40 7.98 -52.31
CA GLN A 102 14.56 6.89 -51.77
C GLN A 102 14.11 7.17 -50.33
N ARG A 103 14.96 7.80 -49.50
CA ARG A 103 14.59 8.20 -48.14
C ARG A 103 13.52 9.30 -48.15
N ALA A 104 13.66 10.30 -49.02
CA ALA A 104 12.65 11.35 -49.18
C ALA A 104 11.31 10.78 -49.67
N GLU A 105 11.34 9.82 -50.59
CA GLU A 105 10.15 9.11 -51.06
C GLU A 105 9.51 8.27 -49.94
N PHE A 106 10.32 7.55 -49.15
CA PHE A 106 9.85 6.79 -47.99
C PHE A 106 9.17 7.70 -46.97
N ASP A 107 9.78 8.83 -46.62
CA ASP A 107 9.20 9.80 -45.69
C ASP A 107 7.91 10.42 -46.22
N ALA A 108 7.85 10.76 -47.52
CA ALA A 108 6.64 11.27 -48.15
C ALA A 108 5.50 10.24 -48.14
N ASN A 109 5.82 8.97 -48.44
CA ASN A 109 4.86 7.87 -48.40
C ASN A 109 4.38 7.58 -46.97
N MET A 110 5.29 7.59 -45.99
CA MET A 110 4.95 7.41 -44.57
C MET A 110 4.07 8.54 -44.06
N LYS A 111 4.40 9.80 -44.41
CA LYS A 111 3.61 10.97 -44.07
C LYS A 111 2.22 10.91 -44.71
N LYS A 112 2.10 10.42 -45.94
CA LYS A 112 0.81 10.21 -46.60
C LYS A 112 -0.02 9.10 -45.92
N ALA A 113 0.62 8.04 -45.44
CA ALA A 113 -0.05 6.88 -44.84
C ALA A 113 -0.46 7.12 -43.37
N THR A 114 0.39 7.77 -42.59
CA THR A 114 0.24 7.90 -41.12
C THR A 114 0.02 9.34 -40.65
N GLY A 115 0.23 10.32 -41.53
CA GLY A 115 0.22 11.74 -41.17
C GLY A 115 1.52 12.24 -40.53
N MET A 116 2.52 11.37 -40.32
CA MET A 116 3.78 11.69 -39.63
C MET A 116 5.00 11.29 -40.47
N THR A 117 6.07 12.07 -40.38
CA THR A 117 7.41 11.67 -40.89
C THR A 117 8.07 10.62 -40.01
N TRP A 118 9.10 9.93 -40.51
CA TRP A 118 9.84 8.93 -39.72
C TRP A 118 10.38 9.51 -38.41
N ASP A 119 11.01 10.69 -38.45
CA ASP A 119 11.56 11.36 -37.27
C ASP A 119 10.48 11.80 -36.27
N GLU A 120 9.29 12.17 -36.74
CA GLU A 120 8.16 12.47 -35.87
C GLU A 120 7.60 11.21 -35.21
N ALA A 121 7.46 10.11 -35.96
CA ALA A 121 7.01 8.82 -35.43
C ALA A 121 7.97 8.28 -34.37
N VAL A 122 9.29 8.31 -34.62
CA VAL A 122 10.31 7.87 -33.66
C VAL A 122 10.28 8.72 -32.39
N ARG A 123 10.14 10.05 -32.51
CA ARG A 123 10.01 10.94 -31.34
C ARG A 123 8.72 10.68 -30.57
N HIS A 124 7.61 10.47 -31.28
CA HIS A 124 6.31 10.16 -30.68
C HIS A 124 6.37 8.85 -29.88
N ASP A 125 6.94 7.77 -30.43
CA ASP A 125 7.00 6.47 -29.77
C ASP A 125 7.93 6.49 -28.54
N ARG A 126 9.10 7.15 -28.65
CA ARG A 126 9.97 7.39 -27.47
C ARG A 126 9.26 8.22 -26.40
N GLY A 127 8.47 9.21 -26.83
CA GLY A 127 7.64 10.05 -25.96
C GLY A 127 6.56 9.24 -25.22
N ARG A 128 5.91 8.29 -25.88
CA ARG A 128 4.92 7.39 -25.24
C ARG A 128 5.52 6.56 -24.12
N VAL A 129 6.68 5.93 -24.37
CA VAL A 129 7.37 5.12 -23.35
C VAL A 129 7.78 5.97 -22.14
N ALA A 130 8.30 7.17 -22.38
CA ALA A 130 8.62 8.13 -21.31
C ALA A 130 7.38 8.59 -20.54
N GLY A 131 6.27 8.85 -21.23
CA GLY A 131 4.99 9.23 -20.63
C GLY A 131 4.43 8.16 -19.70
N LEU A 132 4.52 6.89 -20.09
CA LEU A 132 4.11 5.76 -19.24
C LEU A 132 4.93 5.67 -17.94
N LEU A 133 6.25 5.90 -18.03
CA LEU A 133 7.09 5.96 -16.83
C LEU A 133 6.68 7.13 -15.92
N ALA A 134 6.49 8.33 -16.50
CA ALA A 134 6.06 9.51 -15.74
C ALA A 134 4.72 9.27 -15.02
N MET A 135 3.73 8.70 -15.70
CA MET A 135 2.44 8.33 -15.10
C MET A 135 2.62 7.36 -13.92
N ASN A 136 3.45 6.32 -14.08
CA ASN A 136 3.72 5.36 -13.01
C ASN A 136 4.45 5.99 -11.82
N LEU A 137 5.36 6.94 -12.06
CA LEU A 137 6.03 7.70 -11.00
C LEU A 137 5.03 8.55 -10.21
N VAL A 138 4.09 9.20 -10.90
CA VAL A 138 3.00 9.95 -10.24
C VAL A 138 2.14 9.01 -9.39
N LEU A 139 1.73 7.86 -9.91
CA LEU A 139 0.95 6.87 -9.15
C LEU A 139 1.72 6.36 -7.93
N ALA A 140 3.01 6.03 -8.08
CA ALA A 140 3.86 5.61 -6.98
C ALA A 140 3.97 6.69 -5.89
N ALA A 141 4.13 7.95 -6.28
CA ALA A 141 4.15 9.10 -5.39
C ALA A 141 2.79 9.31 -4.68
N VAL A 142 1.67 9.14 -5.38
CA VAL A 142 0.32 9.17 -4.79
C VAL A 142 0.19 8.10 -3.71
N TYR A 143 0.52 6.84 -4.00
CA TYR A 143 0.47 5.77 -2.99
C TYR A 143 1.41 6.03 -1.81
N PHE A 144 2.59 6.58 -2.06
CA PHE A 144 3.52 6.95 -0.99
C PHE A 144 2.96 8.08 -0.11
N GLY A 145 2.32 9.08 -0.72
CA GLY A 145 1.59 10.13 0.00
C GLY A 145 0.47 9.57 0.87
N LEU A 146 -0.33 8.63 0.34
CA LEU A 146 -1.37 7.93 1.10
C LEU A 146 -0.77 7.10 2.25
N TYR A 147 0.39 6.49 2.06
CA TYR A 147 1.11 5.78 3.13
C TYR A 147 1.51 6.73 4.28
N LEU A 148 2.01 7.92 3.96
CA LEU A 148 2.34 8.94 4.96
C LEU A 148 1.07 9.46 5.66
N TRP A 149 0.01 9.72 4.90
CA TRP A 149 -1.27 10.21 5.43
C TRP A 149 -2.01 9.18 6.30
N ALA A 150 -1.83 7.89 6.03
CA ALA A 150 -2.38 6.80 6.84
C ALA A 150 -1.85 6.80 8.29
N ARG A 151 -0.81 7.59 8.61
CA ARG A 151 -0.38 7.83 10.00
C ARG A 151 -1.42 8.60 10.80
N SER A 152 -2.11 9.54 10.16
CA SER A 152 -3.11 10.40 10.81
C SER A 152 -4.53 9.88 10.59
N GLN A 153 -4.82 9.36 9.39
CA GLN A 153 -6.17 8.95 9.00
C GLN A 153 -6.12 7.62 8.22
N PRO A 154 -6.02 6.47 8.90
CA PRO A 154 -5.77 5.18 8.25
C PRO A 154 -6.94 4.71 7.35
N PHE A 155 -8.18 4.98 7.76
CA PHE A 155 -9.37 4.54 7.01
C PHE A 155 -9.52 5.23 5.65
N PRO A 156 -9.62 6.58 5.55
CA PRO A 156 -9.77 7.23 4.26
C PRO A 156 -8.56 6.99 3.35
N ALA A 157 -7.34 6.94 3.90
CA ALA A 157 -6.14 6.66 3.12
C ALA A 157 -6.19 5.26 2.47
N ALA A 158 -6.58 4.23 3.22
CA ALA A 158 -6.72 2.88 2.68
C ALA A 158 -7.84 2.78 1.64
N LEU A 159 -8.97 3.45 1.88
CA LEU A 159 -10.10 3.47 0.95
C LEU A 159 -9.71 4.13 -0.38
N ILE A 160 -9.08 5.30 -0.33
CA ILE A 160 -8.62 6.01 -1.53
C ILE A 160 -7.57 5.18 -2.28
N ALA A 161 -6.63 4.55 -1.57
CA ALA A 161 -5.64 3.68 -2.21
C ALA A 161 -6.31 2.53 -2.99
N LEU A 162 -7.32 1.88 -2.39
CA LEU A 162 -8.09 0.84 -3.06
C LEU A 162 -8.86 1.39 -4.28
N LEU A 163 -9.53 2.52 -4.15
CA LEU A 163 -10.30 3.12 -5.25
C LEU A 163 -9.42 3.55 -6.42
N VAL A 164 -8.28 4.20 -6.15
CA VAL A 164 -7.30 4.57 -7.18
C VAL A 164 -6.78 3.32 -7.89
N TYR A 165 -6.48 2.26 -7.14
CA TYR A 165 -6.02 1.01 -7.71
C TYR A 165 -7.05 0.36 -8.63
N LEU A 166 -8.32 0.30 -8.20
CA LEU A 166 -9.42 -0.22 -9.01
C LEU A 166 -9.67 0.63 -10.25
N ALA A 167 -9.57 1.97 -10.15
CA ALA A 167 -9.71 2.86 -11.29
C ALA A 167 -8.62 2.61 -12.35
N VAL A 168 -7.36 2.43 -11.92
CA VAL A 168 -6.25 2.09 -12.83
C VAL A 168 -6.48 0.72 -13.49
N LEU A 169 -6.99 -0.26 -12.74
CA LEU A 169 -7.33 -1.57 -13.31
C LEU A 169 -8.42 -1.48 -14.39
N VAL A 170 -9.47 -0.71 -14.15
CA VAL A 170 -10.54 -0.49 -15.13
C VAL A 170 -10.01 0.25 -16.35
N LEU A 171 -9.18 1.28 -16.18
CA LEU A 171 -8.58 2.01 -17.29
C LEU A 171 -7.71 1.08 -18.15
N ASN A 172 -6.86 0.26 -17.53
CA ASN A 172 -6.02 -0.69 -18.26
C ASN A 172 -6.85 -1.76 -18.99
N ALA A 173 -7.97 -2.20 -18.41
CA ALA A 173 -8.89 -3.13 -19.05
C ALA A 173 -9.52 -2.57 -20.34
N ILE A 174 -9.78 -1.26 -20.37
CA ILE A 174 -10.33 -0.56 -21.54
C ILE A 174 -9.26 -0.37 -22.60
N LEU A 175 -8.03 -0.02 -22.19
CA LEU A 175 -6.93 0.26 -23.11
C LEU A 175 -6.36 -1.01 -23.77
N ASP A 176 -6.19 -2.09 -23.00
CA ASP A 176 -5.71 -3.38 -23.49
C ASP A 176 -6.24 -4.53 -22.63
N PRO A 177 -7.24 -5.30 -23.11
CA PRO A 177 -7.81 -6.41 -22.35
C PRO A 177 -6.82 -7.57 -22.15
N ASN A 178 -5.78 -7.70 -22.98
CA ASN A 178 -4.78 -8.76 -22.81
C ASN A 178 -3.89 -8.49 -21.59
N MET A 179 -3.68 -7.21 -21.25
CA MET A 179 -2.97 -6.84 -20.02
C MET A 179 -3.71 -7.28 -18.76
N LEU A 180 -5.02 -7.56 -18.80
CA LEU A 180 -5.74 -8.13 -17.65
C LEU A 180 -5.25 -9.54 -17.31
N ALA A 181 -5.09 -10.38 -18.32
CA ALA A 181 -4.68 -11.77 -18.16
C ALA A 181 -3.25 -11.89 -17.63
N GLN A 182 -2.35 -11.00 -18.05
CA GLN A 182 -1.00 -10.98 -17.54
C GLN A 182 -0.95 -10.39 -16.12
N GLY A 183 -0.30 -11.11 -15.20
CA GLY A 183 -0.09 -10.65 -13.83
C GLY A 183 -1.34 -10.63 -12.94
N TRP A 184 -2.39 -11.38 -13.28
CA TRP A 184 -3.63 -11.45 -12.49
C TRP A 184 -3.39 -11.83 -11.02
N LEU A 185 -2.41 -12.71 -10.74
CA LEU A 185 -2.02 -13.11 -9.38
C LEU A 185 -1.59 -11.90 -8.53
N VAL A 186 -0.73 -11.05 -9.08
CA VAL A 186 -0.24 -9.85 -8.39
C VAL A 186 -1.42 -8.90 -8.12
N LYS A 187 -2.35 -8.79 -9.08
CA LYS A 187 -3.51 -7.90 -8.93
C LYS A 187 -4.45 -8.37 -7.81
N ILE A 188 -4.75 -9.66 -7.76
CA ILE A 188 -5.55 -10.24 -6.67
C ILE A 188 -4.86 -10.04 -5.33
N PHE A 189 -3.56 -10.29 -5.26
CA PHE A 189 -2.78 -10.10 -4.03
C PHE A 189 -2.86 -8.66 -3.51
N VAL A 190 -2.74 -7.66 -4.41
CA VAL A 190 -2.90 -6.23 -4.06
C VAL A 190 -4.32 -5.92 -3.58
N ILE A 191 -5.35 -6.40 -4.28
CA ILE A 191 -6.76 -6.16 -3.90
C ILE A 191 -7.05 -6.73 -2.52
N VAL A 192 -6.64 -7.97 -2.25
CA VAL A 192 -6.82 -8.62 -0.94
C VAL A 192 -6.06 -7.86 0.14
N GLY A 193 -4.81 -7.46 -0.13
CA GLY A 193 -4.00 -6.66 0.78
C GLY A 193 -4.66 -5.33 1.16
N LEU A 194 -5.06 -4.53 0.17
CA LEU A 194 -5.73 -3.24 0.40
C LEU A 194 -7.12 -3.42 1.02
N GLY A 195 -7.90 -4.42 0.61
CA GLY A 195 -9.20 -4.74 1.21
C GLY A 195 -9.07 -5.11 2.69
N SER A 196 -8.02 -5.85 3.06
CA SER A 196 -7.70 -6.15 4.46
C SER A 196 -7.35 -4.89 5.25
N ALA A 197 -6.63 -3.94 4.64
CA ALA A 197 -6.28 -2.66 5.26
C ALA A 197 -7.53 -1.79 5.51
N VAL A 198 -8.45 -1.71 4.55
CA VAL A 198 -9.73 -1.01 4.68
C VAL A 198 -10.58 -1.63 5.79
N SER A 199 -10.72 -2.95 5.79
CA SER A 199 -11.49 -3.67 6.81
C SER A 199 -10.95 -3.45 8.23
N ALA A 200 -9.62 -3.53 8.40
CA ALA A 200 -8.98 -3.29 9.69
C ALA A 200 -9.19 -1.84 10.18
N ALA A 201 -9.09 -0.86 9.28
CA ALA A 201 -9.30 0.54 9.63
C ALA A 201 -10.77 0.85 9.95
N TYR A 202 -11.71 0.22 9.24
CA TYR A 202 -13.15 0.34 9.51
C TYR A 202 -13.53 -0.18 10.89
N GLN A 203 -13.03 -1.37 11.26
CA GLN A 203 -13.28 -1.95 12.58
C GLN A 203 -12.78 -1.07 13.73
N HIS A 204 -11.63 -0.41 13.55
CA HIS A 204 -11.09 0.51 14.55
C HIS A 204 -12.00 1.73 14.76
N ARG A 205 -12.52 2.31 13.67
CA ARG A 205 -13.42 3.46 13.74
C ARG A 205 -14.72 3.13 14.48
N LYS A 206 -15.33 1.97 14.18
CA LYS A 206 -16.56 1.53 14.86
C LYS A 206 -16.41 1.42 16.38
N LEU A 207 -15.22 1.07 16.87
CA LEU A 207 -14.95 0.97 18.30
C LEU A 207 -14.75 2.33 18.99
N GLN A 208 -14.33 3.35 18.25
CA GLN A 208 -14.21 4.71 18.78
C GLN A 208 -15.55 5.44 18.84
N GLU A 209 -16.50 5.03 18.00
CA GLU A 209 -17.85 5.59 17.93
C GLU A 209 -18.85 4.87 18.87
N ALA A 210 -18.43 3.79 19.56
CA ALA A 210 -19.28 3.11 20.54
C ALA A 210 -19.41 3.96 21.83
N PRO A 211 -20.63 4.33 22.24
CA PRO A 211 -20.89 5.18 23.41
C PRO A 211 -20.53 4.52 24.74
#